data_AF-A0A6L8I0X2-F1
#
_entry.id   AF-A0A6L8I0X2-F1
#
_cell.length_a   1.000
_cell.length_b   1.000
_cell.length_c   1.000
_cell.angle_alpha   90.00
_cell.angle_beta   90.00
_cell.angle_gamma   90.00
#
_symmetry.space_group_name_H-M   'P 1'
#
loop_
_entity.id
_entity.type
_entity.pdbx_description
1 polymer ?
#
loop_
_entity_poly.entity_id
_entity_poly.type
_entity_poly.pdbx_seq_one_letter_code
_entity_poly.pdbx_strand_id
1 'polypeptide(L)'
;MRLSKILIPVILVVAVFSSACVGFSEPRGWAAPVFDGETVYVFLDRDEFVAANLDEFGAEWSWTFPDEDLDAEKEIDLEAVYGPPLFAGDRIILAG
;
A
#
# COMPACT_ATOMS: atom_id res chain seq x y z
N MET A 1 -25.21 -16.18 39.45
CA MET A 1 -25.28 -14.82 38.85
C MET A 1 -23.95 -14.03 38.82
N ARG A 2 -22.75 -14.65 38.93
CA ARG A 2 -21.45 -13.93 38.86
C ARG A 2 -20.71 -14.04 37.52
N LEU A 3 -20.99 -15.07 36.70
CA LEU A 3 -20.35 -15.24 35.39
C LEU A 3 -20.66 -14.08 34.41
N SER A 4 -21.91 -13.59 34.41
CA SER A 4 -22.35 -12.53 33.47
C SER A 4 -21.63 -11.18 33.67
N LYS A 5 -21.19 -10.86 34.90
CA LYS A 5 -20.50 -9.58 35.18
C LYS A 5 -19.05 -9.54 34.68
N ILE A 6 -18.41 -10.71 34.51
CA ILE A 6 -17.03 -10.83 34.00
C ILE A 6 -17.05 -11.05 32.47
N LEU A 7 -18.11 -11.66 31.95
CA LEU A 7 -18.23 -11.93 30.52
C LEU A 7 -18.25 -10.65 29.67
N ILE A 8 -18.97 -9.63 30.13
CA ILE A 8 -19.15 -8.37 29.39
C ILE A 8 -17.81 -7.63 29.16
N PRO A 9 -16.97 -7.36 30.18
CA PRO A 9 -15.68 -6.69 29.96
C PRO A 9 -14.71 -7.53 29.11
N VAL A 10 -14.73 -8.86 29.25
CA VAL A 10 -13.88 -9.75 28.43
C VAL A 10 -14.26 -9.69 26.96
N ILE A 11 -15.55 -9.71 26.63
CA ILE A 11 -16.04 -9.57 25.25
C ILE A 11 -15.64 -8.20 24.67
N LEU A 12 -15.72 -7.14 25.47
CA LEU A 12 -15.35 -5.79 25.06
C LEU A 12 -13.85 -5.69 24.72
N VAL A 13 -12.99 -6.31 25.53
CA VAL A 13 -11.54 -6.35 25.27
C VAL A 13 -11.25 -7.14 23.99
N VAL A 14 -11.85 -8.32 23.82
CA VAL A 14 -11.64 -9.14 22.61
C VAL A 14 -12.11 -8.41 21.35
N ALA A 15 -13.22 -7.67 21.42
CA ALA A 15 -13.70 -6.87 20.28
C ALA A 15 -12.69 -5.79 19.86
N VAL A 16 -12.10 -5.06 20.81
CA VAL A 16 -11.11 -4.01 20.53
C VAL A 16 -9.82 -4.58 19.94
N PHE A 17 -9.32 -5.71 20.44
CA PHE A 17 -8.12 -6.33 19.88
C PHE A 17 -8.35 -6.92 18.48
N SER A 18 -9.59 -7.29 18.14
CA SER A 18 -9.91 -7.85 16.81
C SER A 18 -9.90 -6.81 15.69
N SER A 19 -10.11 -5.52 15.96
CA SER A 19 -10.06 -4.48 14.92
C SER A 19 -8.65 -4.06 14.53
N ALA A 20 -7.61 -4.53 15.23
CA ALA A 20 -6.22 -4.17 14.92
C ALA A 20 -5.66 -4.96 13.71
N CYS A 21 -6.29 -6.06 13.29
CA CYS A 21 -5.77 -6.93 12.22
C CYS A 21 -6.42 -6.68 10.84
N VAL A 22 -7.47 -5.85 10.76
CA VAL A 22 -8.23 -5.61 9.50
C VAL A 22 -7.68 -4.46 8.65
N GLY A 23 -6.56 -3.85 9.07
CA GLY A 23 -5.92 -2.75 8.34
C GLY A 23 -4.60 -3.10 7.68
N PHE A 24 -4.18 -4.37 7.68
CA PHE A 24 -2.97 -4.77 6.98
C PHE A 24 -3.26 -4.74 5.47
N SER A 25 -2.73 -3.72 4.81
CA SER A 25 -2.89 -3.39 3.41
C SER A 25 -3.01 -4.63 2.55
N GLU A 26 -4.16 -4.80 1.90
CA GLU A 26 -4.31 -5.68 0.75
C GLU A 26 -3.89 -4.85 -0.46
N PRO A 27 -2.61 -4.89 -0.89
CA PRO A 27 -2.23 -4.19 -2.10
C PRO A 27 -3.09 -4.73 -3.22
N ARG A 28 -3.93 -3.86 -3.77
CA ARG A 28 -4.79 -4.19 -4.94
C ARG A 28 -4.04 -3.99 -6.25
N GLY A 29 -2.74 -3.70 -6.17
CA GLY A 29 -1.80 -3.76 -7.28
C GLY A 29 -1.66 -5.18 -7.80
N TRP A 30 -1.84 -5.36 -9.11
CA TRP A 30 -1.79 -6.68 -9.75
C TRP A 30 -0.39 -7.04 -10.25
N ALA A 31 0.52 -6.07 -10.26
CA ALA A 31 1.90 -6.23 -10.67
C ALA A 31 2.82 -6.56 -9.47
N ALA A 32 3.80 -7.42 -9.70
CA ALA A 32 4.81 -7.74 -8.69
C ALA A 32 5.68 -6.50 -8.38
N PRO A 33 6.12 -6.32 -7.12
CA PRO A 33 7.09 -5.29 -6.78
C PRO A 33 8.40 -5.48 -7.57
N VAL A 34 9.01 -4.38 -7.98
CA VAL A 34 10.31 -4.38 -8.66
C VAL A 34 11.33 -3.66 -7.81
N PHE A 35 12.54 -4.21 -7.71
CA PHE A 35 13.63 -3.67 -6.92
C PHE A 35 14.73 -3.13 -7.83
N ASP A 36 15.22 -1.93 -7.54
CA ASP A 36 16.42 -1.35 -8.13
C ASP A 36 17.34 -0.83 -7.01
N GLY A 37 18.38 -1.60 -6.68
CA GLY A 37 19.23 -1.33 -5.53
C GLY A 37 18.43 -1.34 -4.21
N GLU A 38 18.43 -0.20 -3.52
CA GLU A 38 17.69 0.00 -2.26
C GLU A 38 16.28 0.56 -2.51
N THR A 39 15.91 0.88 -3.74
CA THR A 39 14.57 1.39 -4.06
C THR A 39 13.65 0.24 -4.47
N VAL A 40 12.45 0.20 -3.89
CA VAL A 40 11.36 -0.68 -4.30
C VAL A 40 10.27 0.15 -4.98
N TYR A 41 9.76 -0.40 -6.08
CA TYR A 41 8.65 0.14 -6.85
C TYR A 41 7.47 -0.80 -6.72
N VAL A 42 6.34 -0.30 -6.22
CA VAL A 42 5.20 -1.14 -5.86
C VAL A 42 3.88 -0.43 -6.14
N PHE A 43 2.87 -1.19 -6.53
CA PHE A 43 1.49 -0.72 -6.59
C PHE A 43 0.79 -0.98 -5.26
N LEU A 44 0.31 0.07 -4.59
CA LEU A 44 -0.38 -0.04 -3.31
C LEU A 44 -1.89 -0.21 -3.48
N ASP A 45 -2.48 0.48 -4.44
CA ASP A 45 -3.84 0.25 -4.92
C ASP A 45 -3.81 0.14 -6.45
N ARG A 46 -4.98 -0.01 -7.07
CA ARG A 46 -5.14 -0.02 -8.53
C ARG A 46 -4.53 1.22 -9.18
N ASP A 47 -4.68 2.37 -8.53
CA ASP A 47 -4.44 3.67 -9.13
C ASP A 47 -3.24 4.38 -8.48
N GLU A 48 -2.43 3.66 -7.69
CA GLU A 48 -1.31 4.25 -6.94
C GLU A 48 -0.04 3.41 -7.09
N PHE A 49 0.97 4.00 -7.74
CA PHE A 49 2.30 3.45 -7.94
C PHE A 49 3.33 4.26 -7.14
N VAL A 50 4.13 3.58 -6.34
CA VAL A 50 4.98 4.24 -5.35
C VAL A 50 6.41 3.73 -5.42
N ALA A 51 7.35 4.66 -5.25
CA ALA A 51 8.74 4.34 -4.98
C ALA A 51 9.05 4.56 -3.50
N ALA A 52 9.69 3.59 -2.88
CA ALA A 52 10.18 3.68 -1.51
C ALA A 52 11.63 3.22 -1.43
N ASN A 53 12.43 3.87 -0.59
CA ASN A 53 13.77 3.41 -0.25
C ASN A 53 13.69 2.47 0.94
N LEU A 54 14.34 1.32 0.83
CA LEU A 54 14.40 0.32 1.88
C LEU A 54 15.58 0.60 2.79
N ASP A 55 15.35 0.46 4.09
CA ASP A 55 16.38 0.47 5.12
C ASP A 55 16.29 -0.78 6.00
N GLU A 56 17.12 -0.85 7.05
CA GLU A 56 17.13 -1.98 7.99
C GLU A 56 15.80 -2.15 8.77
N PHE A 57 15.00 -1.08 8.85
CA PHE A 57 13.81 -0.99 9.70
C PHE A 57 12.49 -0.93 8.92
N GLY A 58 12.52 -0.75 7.60
CA GLY A 58 11.33 -0.66 6.76
C GLY A 58 11.56 0.03 5.43
N ALA A 59 10.54 0.79 5.01
CA ALA A 59 10.52 1.52 3.74
C ALA A 59 10.19 3.00 4.01
N GLU A 60 10.98 3.90 3.44
CA GLU A 60 10.74 5.35 3.43
C GLU A 60 10.19 5.77 2.06
N TRP A 61 9.04 6.42 2.04
CA TRP A 61 8.41 6.88 0.80
C TRP A 61 9.26 7.94 0.10
N SER A 62 9.57 7.72 -1.17
CA SER A 62 10.31 8.68 -1.99
C SER A 62 9.37 9.55 -2.83
N TRP A 63 8.42 8.93 -3.53
CA TRP A 63 7.42 9.62 -4.34
C TRP A 63 6.28 8.64 -4.69
N THR A 64 5.12 9.20 -5.02
CA THR A 64 3.94 8.47 -5.51
C THR A 64 3.55 8.97 -6.90
N PHE A 65 2.87 8.14 -7.67
CA PHE A 65 2.32 8.46 -8.97
C PHE A 65 0.96 7.76 -9.14
N PRO A 66 -0.10 8.48 -9.52
CA PRO A 66 -0.18 9.94 -9.66
C PRO A 66 -0.04 10.65 -8.31
N ASP A 67 0.59 11.83 -8.29
CA ASP A 67 0.68 12.67 -7.09
C ASP A 67 -0.54 13.61 -6.99
N GLU A 68 -1.40 13.38 -6.00
CA GLU A 68 -2.60 14.19 -5.77
C GLU A 68 -2.31 15.67 -5.47
N ASP A 69 -1.08 16.01 -5.04
CA ASP A 69 -0.67 17.40 -4.82
C ASP A 69 -0.31 18.13 -6.13
N LEU A 70 -0.10 17.40 -7.23
CA LEU A 70 0.23 17.96 -8.54
C LEU A 70 -1.03 18.11 -9.41
N ASP A 71 -1.42 19.36 -9.70
CA ASP A 71 -2.61 19.66 -10.54
C ASP A 71 -2.61 18.94 -11.89
N ALA A 72 -1.43 18.71 -12.48
CA ALA A 72 -1.28 18.02 -13.76
C ALA A 72 -1.58 16.51 -13.69
N GLU A 73 -1.55 15.93 -12.49
CA GLU A 73 -1.67 14.49 -12.26
C GLU A 73 -3.00 14.08 -11.63
N LYS A 74 -3.77 15.04 -11.11
CA LYS A 74 -5.09 14.81 -10.48
C LYS A 74 -6.13 14.12 -11.36
N GLU A 75 -6.01 14.26 -12.68
CA GLU A 75 -6.92 13.66 -13.66
C GLU A 75 -6.39 12.33 -14.21
N ILE A 76 -5.19 11.90 -13.80
CA ILE A 76 -4.61 10.63 -14.21
C ILE A 76 -5.23 9.53 -13.35
N ASP A 77 -5.88 8.59 -14.02
CA ASP A 77 -6.31 7.31 -13.46
C ASP A 77 -5.45 6.24 -14.14
N LEU A 78 -4.67 5.48 -13.37
CA LEU A 78 -3.76 4.48 -13.95
C LEU A 78 -4.51 3.32 -14.61
N GLU A 79 -5.81 3.17 -14.33
CA GLU A 79 -6.58 1.97 -14.60
C GLU A 79 -5.80 0.72 -14.12
N ALA A 80 -6.36 -0.49 -14.25
CA ALA A 80 -5.68 -1.66 -13.69
C ALA A 80 -4.39 -1.99 -14.48
N VAL A 81 -3.24 -1.56 -13.96
CA VAL A 81 -1.92 -1.91 -14.52
C VAL A 81 -1.57 -3.35 -14.16
N TYR A 82 -1.62 -4.23 -15.15
CA TYR A 82 -1.38 -5.68 -14.95
C TYR A 82 0.07 -6.09 -15.22
N GLY A 83 0.87 -5.24 -15.86
CA GLY A 83 2.27 -5.51 -16.18
C GLY A 83 3.24 -4.99 -15.13
N PRO A 84 4.39 -5.65 -14.90
CA PRO A 84 5.47 -5.05 -14.11
C PRO A 84 5.96 -3.77 -14.81
N PRO A 85 6.38 -2.74 -14.04
CA PRO A 85 6.95 -1.53 -14.60
C PRO A 85 8.21 -1.84 -15.43
N LEU A 86 8.36 -1.17 -16.57
CA LEU A 86 9.55 -1.28 -17.42
C LEU A 86 10.46 -0.08 -17.20
N PHE A 87 11.73 -0.36 -16.89
CA PHE A 87 12.76 0.66 -16.71
C PHE A 87 13.51 0.87 -18.03
N ALA A 88 13.46 2.09 -18.55
CA ALA A 88 14.08 2.47 -19.81
C ALA A 88 14.88 3.77 -19.64
N GLY A 89 16.13 3.65 -19.17
CA GLY A 89 16.97 4.79 -18.85
C GLY A 89 16.43 5.54 -17.63
N ASP A 90 16.06 6.80 -17.82
CA ASP A 90 15.48 7.70 -16.82
C ASP A 90 13.95 7.59 -16.71
N ARG A 91 13.34 6.61 -17.39
CA ARG A 91 11.89 6.46 -17.49
C ARG A 91 11.42 5.15 -16.89
N ILE A 92 10.28 5.24 -16.21
CA ILE A 92 9.46 4.09 -15.84
C ILE A 92 8.23 4.10 -16.74
N ILE A 93 7.96 2.97 -17.39
CA ILE A 93 6.82 2.80 -18.28
C ILE A 93 5.86 1.81 -17.61
N LEU A 94 4.65 2.27 -17.33
CA LEU A 94 3.55 1.45 -16.87
C LEU A 94 2.71 1.07 -18.09
N ALA A 95 2.50 -0.23 -18.30
CA ALA A 95 1.65 -0.74 -19.38
C ALA A 95 0.28 -1.09 -18.82
N GLY A 96 -0.69 -0.20 -19.04
CA GLY A 96 -2.13 -0.44 -18.83
C GLY A 96 -2.71 -1.39 -19.87
#